data_AF-A0A2J6PMK0-F1
#
_entry.id   AF-A0A2J6PMK0-F1
#
_cell.length_a   1.000
_cell.length_b   1.000
_cell.length_c   1.000
_cell.angle_alpha   90.00
_cell.angle_beta   90.00
_cell.angle_gamma   90.00
#
_symmetry.space_group_name_H-M   'P 1'
#
loop_
_entity.id
_entity.type
_entity.pdbx_description
1 polymer ?
#
loop_
_entity_poly.entity_id
_entity_poly.type
_entity_poly.pdbx_seq_one_letter_code
_entity_poly.pdbx_strand_id
1 'polypeptide(L)'
;MPSRGNPNVPNKQRRIASRSKIQKRNAVNKVSKNPRGTARSNVLLPTSGPLAPPSGKKARKLEKARNHARQRAVEKAMLQEGEVQMT
;
A
#
# COMPACT_ATOMS: atom_id res chain seq x y z
N MET A 1 -9.63 5.08 -42.97
CA MET A 1 -9.76 6.26 -42.09
C MET A 1 -9.55 5.82 -40.64
N PRO A 2 -8.60 6.39 -39.87
CA PRO A 2 -8.55 6.08 -38.44
C PRO A 2 -9.84 6.58 -37.79
N SER A 3 -10.53 5.70 -37.08
CA SER A 3 -11.76 6.06 -36.37
C SER A 3 -11.42 7.20 -35.40
N ARG A 4 -11.98 8.38 -35.67
CA ARG A 4 -11.87 9.51 -34.76
C ARG A 4 -12.68 9.10 -33.52
N GLY A 5 -11.98 8.67 -32.48
CA GLY A 5 -12.60 8.19 -31.25
C GLY A 5 -13.70 9.13 -30.78
N ASN A 6 -14.78 8.54 -30.24
CA ASN A 6 -16.01 9.18 -29.79
C ASN A 6 -15.85 10.68 -29.45
N PRO A 7 -16.53 11.60 -30.18
CA PRO A 7 -16.39 13.05 -29.96
C PRO A 7 -16.77 13.50 -28.55
N ASN A 8 -17.52 12.67 -27.81
CA ASN A 8 -17.93 12.94 -26.44
C ASN A 8 -16.87 12.54 -25.40
N VAL A 9 -15.81 11.81 -25.80
CA VAL A 9 -14.75 11.38 -24.88
C VAL A 9 -13.52 12.26 -25.08
N PRO A 10 -13.04 12.97 -24.03
CA PRO A 10 -11.85 13.79 -24.14
C PRO A 10 -10.65 12.96 -24.59
N ASN A 11 -9.94 13.46 -25.62
CA ASN A 11 -8.70 12.86 -26.09
C ASN A 11 -7.64 12.84 -24.96
N LYS A 12 -6.61 11.99 -25.12
CA LYS A 12 -5.58 11.77 -24.10
C LYS A 12 -4.89 13.07 -23.67
N GLN A 13 -4.61 13.96 -24.62
CA GLN A 13 -3.98 15.26 -24.36
C GLN A 13 -4.87 16.18 -23.49
N ARG A 14 -6.17 16.25 -23.79
CA ARG A 14 -7.14 17.03 -23.00
C ARG A 14 -7.29 16.49 -21.58
N ARG A 15 -7.23 15.17 -21.37
CA ARG A 15 -7.22 14.57 -20.01
C ARG A 15 -5.99 14.98 -19.22
N ILE A 16 -4.81 15.00 -19.84
CA ILE A 16 -3.55 15.41 -19.19
C ILE A 16 -3.60 16.89 -18.80
N ALA A 17 -4.09 17.77 -19.69
CA ALA A 17 -4.24 19.20 -19.40
C ALA A 17 -5.25 19.50 -18.29
N SER A 18 -6.38 18.79 -18.23
CA SER A 18 -7.33 18.93 -17.12
C SER A 18 -6.74 18.45 -15.79
N ARG A 19 -5.94 17.38 -15.82
CA ARG A 19 -5.26 16.85 -14.62
C ARG A 19 -4.27 17.85 -14.02
N SER A 20 -3.49 18.56 -14.84
CA SER A 20 -2.53 19.55 -14.32
C SER A 20 -3.23 20.75 -13.67
N LYS A 21 -4.36 21.21 -14.21
CA LYS A 21 -5.18 22.27 -13.60
C LYS A 21 -5.76 21.85 -12.25
N ILE A 22 -6.26 20.62 -12.15
CA ILE A 22 -6.78 20.07 -10.89
C ILE A 22 -5.66 19.93 -9.85
N GLN A 23 -4.46 19.48 -10.26
CA GLN A 23 -3.30 19.39 -9.37
C GLN A 23 -2.88 20.74 -8.81
N LYS A 24 -2.78 21.79 -9.67
CA LYS A 24 -2.49 23.16 -9.23
C LYS A 24 -3.54 23.67 -8.24
N ARG A 25 -4.83 23.47 -8.52
CA ARG A 25 -5.92 23.88 -7.63
C ARG A 25 -5.84 23.20 -6.25
N ASN A 26 -5.56 21.90 -6.22
CA ASN A 26 -5.42 21.16 -4.96
C ASN A 26 -4.20 21.60 -4.14
N ALA A 27 -3.08 21.93 -4.82
CA ALA A 27 -1.88 22.45 -4.18
C ALA A 27 -2.12 23.82 -3.52
N VAL A 28 -2.78 24.74 -4.23
CA VAL A 28 -3.14 26.07 -3.70
C VAL A 28 -4.09 25.95 -2.51
N ASN A 29 -5.10 25.09 -2.61
CA ASN A 29 -6.11 24.92 -1.56
C ASN A 29 -5.60 24.12 -0.34
N LYS A 30 -4.31 23.76 -0.30
CA LYS A 30 -3.71 22.88 0.73
C LYS A 30 -4.53 21.60 0.97
N VAL A 31 -5.27 21.16 -0.05
CA VAL A 31 -5.97 19.88 -0.06
C VAL A 31 -4.90 18.84 -0.27
N SER A 32 -4.14 18.58 0.79
CA SER A 32 -3.30 17.40 0.84
C SER A 32 -4.28 16.23 0.79
N LYS A 33 -4.28 15.50 -0.33
CA LYS A 33 -4.62 14.09 -0.15
C LYS A 33 -3.56 13.61 0.81
N ASN A 34 -3.96 13.34 2.06
CA ASN A 34 -3.20 12.59 3.06
C ASN A 34 -2.16 11.75 2.31
N PRO A 35 -0.84 11.96 2.44
CA PRO A 35 0.15 11.60 1.42
C PRO A 35 -0.02 10.15 0.97
N ARG A 36 -0.86 9.95 -0.05
CA ARG A 36 -1.25 8.63 -0.54
C ARG A 36 -0.16 8.26 -1.52
N GLY A 37 0.92 7.69 -0.99
CA GLY A 37 1.97 7.03 -1.78
C GLY A 37 2.97 7.97 -2.48
N THR A 38 3.29 9.14 -1.93
CA THR A 38 4.45 9.92 -2.40
C THR A 38 5.78 9.44 -1.81
N ALA A 39 5.77 8.56 -0.81
CA ALA A 39 6.95 7.80 -0.46
C ALA A 39 7.15 6.71 -1.51
N ARG A 40 8.35 6.63 -2.09
CA ARG A 40 8.88 5.44 -2.78
C ARG A 40 8.90 4.26 -1.79
N SER A 41 7.72 3.74 -1.51
CA SER A 41 7.53 2.58 -0.65
C SER A 41 7.99 1.37 -1.44
N ASN A 42 9.10 0.75 -1.04
CA ASN A 42 9.55 -0.56 -1.55
C ASN A 42 8.53 -1.68 -1.27
N VAL A 43 7.46 -1.39 -0.53
CA VAL A 43 6.38 -2.32 -0.24
C VAL A 43 5.27 -2.11 -1.28
N LEU A 44 4.99 -3.16 -2.06
CA LEU A 44 3.84 -3.24 -2.97
C LEU A 44 2.54 -3.07 -2.17
N LEU A 45 2.02 -1.85 -2.16
CA LEU A 45 0.71 -1.56 -1.59
C LEU A 45 -0.39 -2.12 -2.51
N PRO A 46 -1.55 -2.51 -1.96
CA PRO A 46 -2.72 -2.81 -2.78
C PRO A 46 -3.03 -1.65 -3.73
N THR A 47 -3.54 -1.94 -4.93
CA THR A 47 -4.03 -0.92 -5.86
C THR A 47 -5.15 -0.06 -5.27
N SER A 48 -5.87 -0.59 -4.27
CA SER A 48 -6.87 0.09 -3.44
C SER A 48 -6.27 1.08 -2.42
N GLY A 49 -4.94 1.13 -2.28
CA GLY A 49 -4.22 2.11 -1.46
C GLY A 49 -3.61 1.52 -0.18
N PRO A 50 -2.78 2.30 0.53
CA PRO A 50 -2.02 1.84 1.70
C PRO A 50 -2.87 1.44 2.90
N LEU A 51 -4.03 2.08 3.07
CA LEU A 51 -4.96 1.83 4.17
C LEU A 51 -6.06 0.84 3.78
N ALA A 52 -5.98 0.25 2.59
CA ALA A 52 -6.99 -0.69 2.17
C ALA A 52 -6.86 -1.98 2.98
N PRO A 53 -7.97 -2.51 3.53
CA PRO A 53 -7.92 -3.78 4.24
C PRO A 53 -7.48 -4.89 3.27
N PRO A 54 -6.61 -5.83 3.72
CA PRO A 54 -6.27 -7.00 2.91
C PRO A 54 -7.53 -7.86 2.70
N SER A 55 -7.55 -8.64 1.62
CA SER A 55 -8.61 -9.64 1.44
C SER A 55 -8.65 -10.61 2.62
N GLY A 56 -9.84 -11.12 2.98
CA GLY A 56 -10.00 -11.98 4.15
C GLY A 56 -9.07 -13.20 4.15
N LYS A 57 -8.83 -13.81 2.99
CA LYS A 57 -7.86 -14.90 2.82
C LYS A 57 -6.43 -14.45 3.14
N LYS A 58 -6.02 -13.26 2.70
CA LYS A 58 -4.69 -12.69 2.98
C LYS A 58 -4.57 -12.31 4.46
N ALA A 59 -5.62 -11.75 5.06
CA ALA A 59 -5.65 -11.43 6.49
C ALA A 59 -5.38 -12.68 7.35
N ARG A 60 -6.12 -13.77 7.11
CA ARG A 60 -5.92 -15.05 7.81
C ARG A 60 -4.50 -15.61 7.63
N LYS A 61 -3.92 -15.51 6.43
CA LYS A 61 -2.53 -15.93 6.18
C LYS A 61 -1.51 -15.09 6.97
N LEU A 62 -1.70 -13.77 7.01
CA LEU A 62 -0.83 -12.86 7.76
C LEU A 62 -0.91 -13.11 9.26
N GLU A 63 -2.11 -13.36 9.79
CA GLU A 63 -2.32 -13.72 11.18
C GLU A 63 -1.60 -15.03 11.54
N LYS A 64 -1.76 -16.07 10.72
CA LYS A 64 -1.06 -17.35 10.90
C LYS A 64 0.46 -17.17 10.89
N ALA A 65 0.99 -16.40 9.94
CA ALA A 65 2.43 -16.11 9.86
C ALA A 65 2.95 -15.36 11.10
N ARG A 66 2.19 -14.38 11.61
CA ARG A 66 2.51 -13.65 12.85
C ARG A 66 2.54 -14.58 14.06
N ASN A 67 1.57 -15.49 14.17
CA ASN A 67 1.52 -16.45 15.28
C ASN A 67 2.71 -17.40 15.26
N HIS A 68 3.09 -17.94 14.09
CA HIS A 68 4.29 -18.78 13.98
C HIS A 68 5.60 -18.01 14.24
N ALA A 69 5.67 -16.73 13.87
CA ALA A 69 6.82 -15.90 14.21
C ALA A 69 6.91 -15.68 15.73
N ARG A 70 5.78 -15.46 16.40
CA ARG A 70 5.71 -15.32 17.87
C ARG A 70 6.14 -16.61 18.58
N GLN A 71 5.64 -17.77 18.15
CA GLN A 71 6.04 -19.07 18.71
C GLN A 71 7.55 -19.29 18.60
N ARG A 72 8.12 -19.10 17.41
CA ARG A 72 9.57 -19.21 17.21
C ARG A 72 10.39 -18.22 18.04
N ALA A 73 9.87 -17.01 18.26
CA ALA A 73 10.53 -16.03 19.11
C ALA A 73 10.53 -16.47 20.58
N VAL A 74 9.42 -17.04 21.07
CA VAL A 74 9.32 -17.60 22.42
C VAL A 74 10.22 -18.82 22.58
N GLU A 75 10.20 -19.77 21.64
CA GLU A 75 11.09 -20.94 21.64
C GLU A 75 12.56 -20.51 21.65
N LYS A 76 12.93 -19.52 20.83
CA LYS A 76 14.29 -18.96 20.80
C LYS A 76 14.65 -18.29 22.13
N ALA A 77 13.74 -17.53 22.73
CA ALA A 77 13.96 -16.92 24.04
C ALA A 77 14.12 -17.98 25.13
N MET A 78 13.29 -19.02 25.14
CA MET A 78 13.41 -20.15 26.07
C MET A 78 14.72 -20.92 25.90
N LEU A 79 15.21 -21.11 24.66
CA LEU A 79 16.52 -21.74 24.43
C LEU A 79 17.68 -20.84 24.91
N GLN A 80 17.58 -19.53 24.71
CA GLN A 80 18.61 -18.58 25.14
C GLN A 80 18.63 -18.36 26.66
N GLU A 81 17.46 -18.40 27.31
CA GLU A 81 17.32 -18.28 28.77
C GLU A 81 17.50 -19.64 29.48
N GLY A 82 17.31 -20.75 28.77
CA GLY A 82 17.41 -22.12 29.28
C GLY A 82 18.82 -22.74 29.27
N GLU A 83 19.85 -22.02 28.82
CA GLU A 83 21.26 -22.41 28.97
C GLU A 83 21.88 -21.91 30.30
N VAL A 84 21.07 -21.52 31.29
CA VAL A 84 21.59 -21.39 32.67
C VAL A 84 21.72 -22.79 33.24
N GLN A 85 22.96 -23.28 33.23
CA GLN A 85 23.42 -24.52 33.86
C GLN A 85 22.63 -24.88 35.12
N MET A 86 21.92 -26.00 35.07
CA MET A 86 21.63 -26.78 36.28
C MET A 86 22.88 -27.61 36.60
N THR A 87 23.93 -26.95 37.12
CA THR A 87 25.06 -27.61 37.80
C THR A 87 25.11 -27.14 39.23
#